data_AF-A0A660VS42-F1
#
_entry.id   AF-A0A660VS42-F1
#
_cell.length_a   1.000
_cell.length_b   1.000
_cell.length_c   1.000
_cell.angle_alpha   90.00
_cell.angle_beta   90.00
_cell.angle_gamma   90.00
#
_symmetry.space_group_name_H-M   'P 1'
#
loop_
_entity.id
_entity.type
_entity.pdbx_description
1 polymer ?
#
loop_
_entity_poly.entity_id
_entity_poly.type
_entity_poly.pdbx_seq_one_letter_code
_entity_poly.pdbx_strand_id
1 'polypeptide(L)'
;MPSPCERLALRTLLDAVDRHDPGLLALLAGRPTEGVLFGPLAAAGLDDLDVGLLLVALAARLAGRPQLTGDELVAAAAPTSAGRLDALCHLGAESPLLASGLLVPDVAPPHPAEAHATCWRVADHLLRLACEAAGHEAQPRRPLPRGPYRSHGELLTDLRRLSLAYRRRAARIFSLDPWVGVGLDSPDGAEVVARRAREAAAHVASRLAATDDAELPILRLKNEHGLDLDSLVVLVTLLFQELLEGLGVVDAVDLVRLVCESEEDILRRRHMLRPLQSAGLVRLEGSYAGKDLTADASLPERVVDELVGQQAIASDDRIDFHAYLQDLDSSDAFFFDLGFDETS
;
A
#
# COMPACT_ATOMS: atom_id res chain seq x y z
N MET A 1 -22.99 -9.70 1.19
CA MET A 1 -23.06 -9.95 2.64
C MET A 1 -22.58 -11.37 2.92
N PRO A 2 -21.60 -11.55 3.80
CA PRO A 2 -21.02 -12.86 4.10
C PRO A 2 -22.06 -13.77 4.75
N SER A 3 -22.01 -15.05 4.42
CA SER A 3 -22.89 -16.03 5.06
C SER A 3 -22.46 -16.23 6.53
N PRO A 4 -23.38 -16.52 7.47
CA PRO A 4 -23.02 -16.87 8.85
C PRO A 4 -22.04 -18.05 8.92
N CYS A 5 -22.13 -18.99 7.98
CA CYS A 5 -21.24 -20.14 7.85
C CYS A 5 -19.81 -19.70 7.50
N GLU A 6 -19.64 -18.79 6.54
CA GLU A 6 -18.33 -18.26 6.15
C GLU A 6 -17.65 -17.53 7.30
N ARG A 7 -18.39 -16.67 8.02
CA ARG A 7 -17.86 -15.94 9.17
C ARG A 7 -17.37 -16.89 10.27
N LEU A 8 -18.17 -17.91 10.59
CA LEU A 8 -17.82 -18.93 11.59
C LEU A 8 -16.59 -19.73 11.16
N ALA A 9 -16.51 -20.11 9.87
CA ALA A 9 -15.38 -20.84 9.33
C ALA A 9 -14.08 -20.03 9.42
N LEU A 10 -14.09 -18.76 8.96
CA LEU A 10 -12.93 -17.87 9.04
C LEU A 10 -12.45 -17.71 10.48
N ARG A 11 -13.36 -17.41 11.41
CA ARG A 11 -13.02 -17.27 12.83
C ARG A 11 -12.41 -18.55 13.40
N THR A 12 -13.01 -19.71 13.10
CA THR A 12 -12.52 -21.01 13.58
C THR A 12 -11.12 -21.32 13.08
N LEU A 13 -10.85 -20.98 11.82
CA LEU A 13 -9.54 -21.19 11.18
C LEU A 13 -8.47 -20.23 11.74
N LEU A 14 -8.79 -18.95 11.93
CA LEU A 14 -7.88 -17.98 12.55
C LEU A 14 -7.58 -18.38 14.01
N ASP A 15 -8.61 -18.77 14.77
CA ASP A 15 -8.45 -19.27 16.14
C ASP A 15 -7.56 -20.55 16.19
N ALA A 16 -7.58 -21.38 15.15
CA ALA A 16 -6.74 -22.57 15.04
C ALA A 16 -5.28 -22.21 14.72
N VAL A 17 -5.06 -21.21 13.85
CA VAL A 17 -3.73 -20.66 13.55
C VAL A 17 -3.10 -20.08 14.81
N ASP A 18 -3.83 -19.26 15.57
CA ASP A 18 -3.33 -18.61 16.79
C ASP A 18 -2.94 -19.63 17.88
N ARG A 19 -3.58 -20.80 17.90
CA ARG A 19 -3.28 -21.91 18.82
C ARG A 19 -2.22 -22.87 18.30
N HIS A 20 -1.70 -22.66 17.10
CA HIS A 20 -0.83 -23.61 16.39
C HIS A 20 -1.43 -25.04 16.35
N ASP A 21 -2.73 -25.13 16.03
CA ASP A 21 -3.47 -26.38 16.06
C ASP A 21 -2.95 -27.36 14.99
N PRO A 22 -2.44 -28.55 15.35
CA PRO A 22 -1.98 -29.54 14.37
C PRO A 22 -3.11 -30.07 13.46
N GLY A 23 -4.37 -29.84 13.83
CA GLY A 23 -5.57 -30.17 13.04
C GLY A 23 -5.98 -29.10 12.01
N LEU A 24 -5.21 -28.02 11.83
CA LEU A 24 -5.56 -26.93 10.90
C LEU A 24 -5.94 -27.43 9.49
N LEU A 25 -5.14 -28.32 8.91
CA LEU A 25 -5.41 -28.88 7.57
C LEU A 25 -6.72 -29.69 7.52
N ALA A 26 -7.05 -30.41 8.60
CA ALA A 26 -8.32 -31.13 8.67
C ALA A 26 -9.53 -30.20 8.79
N LEU A 27 -9.38 -29.07 9.49
CA LEU A 27 -10.39 -28.02 9.54
C LEU A 27 -10.56 -27.35 8.17
N LEU A 28 -9.44 -27.14 7.46
CA LEU A 28 -9.44 -26.55 6.12
C LEU A 28 -10.18 -27.41 5.10
N ALA A 29 -10.07 -28.74 5.16
CA ALA A 29 -10.82 -29.63 4.28
C ALA A 29 -12.35 -29.47 4.40
N GLY A 30 -12.83 -28.94 5.53
CA GLY A 30 -14.25 -28.63 5.78
C GLY A 30 -14.65 -27.19 5.49
N ARG A 31 -13.77 -26.36 4.92
CA ARG A 31 -14.05 -24.94 4.66
C ARG A 31 -15.15 -24.77 3.60
N PRO A 32 -15.94 -23.69 3.64
CA PRO A 32 -16.80 -23.31 2.53
C PRO A 32 -15.98 -23.11 1.24
N THR A 33 -16.52 -23.51 0.08
CA THR A 33 -15.90 -23.24 -1.24
C THR A 33 -16.54 -22.05 -1.94
N GLU A 34 -17.58 -21.48 -1.33
CA GLU A 34 -18.29 -20.30 -1.80
C GLU A 34 -18.25 -19.23 -0.70
N GLY A 35 -18.42 -17.98 -1.10
CA GLY A 35 -18.40 -16.85 -0.18
C GLY A 35 -17.51 -15.72 -0.69
N VAL A 36 -17.47 -14.64 0.09
CA VAL A 36 -16.69 -13.44 -0.22
C VAL A 36 -15.19 -13.74 -0.18
N LEU A 37 -14.75 -14.47 0.84
CA LEU A 37 -13.35 -14.83 1.02
C LEU A 37 -13.04 -16.16 0.35
N PHE A 38 -13.79 -17.22 0.67
CA PHE A 38 -13.40 -18.57 0.24
C PHE A 38 -13.73 -18.87 -1.23
N GLY A 39 -14.68 -18.16 -1.83
CA GLY A 39 -14.97 -18.28 -3.27
C GLY A 39 -13.76 -17.92 -4.14
N PRO A 40 -13.16 -16.72 -3.97
CA PRO A 40 -11.92 -16.35 -4.65
C PRO A 40 -10.75 -17.31 -4.39
N LEU A 41 -10.58 -17.81 -3.16
CA LEU A 41 -9.53 -18.80 -2.85
C LEU A 41 -9.73 -20.11 -3.63
N ALA A 42 -10.97 -20.60 -3.71
CA ALA A 42 -11.30 -21.79 -4.49
C ALA A 42 -11.13 -21.56 -6.00
N ALA A 43 -11.52 -20.38 -6.51
CA ALA A 43 -11.36 -20.02 -7.92
C ALA A 43 -9.89 -19.90 -8.35
N ALA A 44 -8.99 -19.53 -7.42
CA ALA A 44 -7.55 -19.52 -7.63
C ALA A 44 -6.91 -20.92 -7.66
N GLY A 45 -7.68 -21.98 -7.39
CA GLY A 45 -7.19 -23.37 -7.42
C GLY A 45 -6.23 -23.70 -6.30
N LEU A 46 -6.33 -22.99 -5.17
CA LEU A 46 -5.46 -23.19 -4.00
C LEU A 46 -5.84 -24.45 -3.23
N ASP A 47 -4.84 -25.27 -2.91
CA ASP A 47 -5.04 -26.43 -2.07
C ASP A 47 -5.08 -26.08 -0.57
N ASP A 48 -5.22 -27.10 0.28
CA ASP A 48 -5.33 -26.88 1.72
C ASP A 48 -4.05 -26.32 2.34
N LEU A 49 -2.88 -26.64 1.77
CA LEU A 49 -1.61 -26.13 2.25
C LEU A 49 -1.42 -24.67 1.85
N ASP A 50 -1.76 -24.31 0.60
CA ASP A 50 -1.78 -22.93 0.12
C ASP A 50 -2.66 -22.04 0.99
N VAL A 51 -3.89 -22.49 1.28
CA VAL A 51 -4.83 -21.75 2.14
C VAL A 51 -4.33 -21.69 3.58
N GLY A 52 -3.68 -22.74 4.08
CA GLY A 52 -3.03 -22.75 5.39
C GLY A 52 -1.95 -21.67 5.51
N LEU A 53 -1.06 -21.57 4.52
CA LEU A 53 -0.04 -20.52 4.46
C LEU A 53 -0.68 -19.12 4.42
N LEU A 54 -1.70 -18.90 3.60
CA LEU A 54 -2.42 -17.62 3.55
C LEU A 54 -3.03 -17.22 4.89
N LEU A 55 -3.65 -18.16 5.60
CA LEU A 55 -4.28 -17.90 6.89
C LEU A 55 -3.26 -17.56 7.98
N VAL A 56 -2.09 -18.20 7.96
CA VAL A 56 -0.98 -17.84 8.86
C VAL A 56 -0.52 -16.41 8.60
N ALA A 57 -0.26 -16.06 7.33
CA ALA A 57 0.14 -14.71 6.97
C ALA A 57 -0.95 -13.68 7.31
N LEU A 58 -2.23 -14.03 7.12
CA LEU A 58 -3.37 -13.17 7.42
C LEU A 58 -3.51 -12.94 8.93
N ALA A 59 -3.43 -14.00 9.74
CA ALA A 59 -3.48 -13.91 11.20
C ALA A 59 -2.34 -13.04 11.75
N ALA A 60 -1.12 -13.23 11.23
CA ALA A 60 0.02 -12.39 11.59
C ALA A 60 -0.23 -10.91 11.25
N ARG A 61 -0.78 -10.63 10.05
CA ARG A 61 -1.11 -9.27 9.62
C ARG A 61 -2.18 -8.64 10.50
N LEU A 62 -3.24 -9.37 10.84
CA LEU A 62 -4.28 -8.92 11.78
C LEU A 62 -3.74 -8.66 13.19
N ALA A 63 -2.69 -9.39 13.60
CA ALA A 63 -1.96 -9.17 14.84
C ALA A 63 -0.91 -8.04 14.78
N GLY A 64 -0.87 -7.28 13.69
CA GLY A 64 0.05 -6.15 13.52
C GLY A 64 1.46 -6.54 13.04
N ARG A 65 1.67 -7.78 12.58
CA ARG A 65 2.91 -8.22 11.94
C ARG A 65 2.71 -8.21 10.42
N PRO A 66 3.15 -7.16 9.69
CA PRO A 66 2.80 -6.99 8.28
C PRO A 66 3.39 -8.06 7.35
N GLN A 67 4.50 -8.69 7.75
CA GLN A 67 5.19 -9.73 7.00
C GLN A 67 5.76 -10.83 7.90
N LEU A 68 5.96 -12.01 7.32
CA LEU A 68 6.64 -13.15 7.92
C LEU A 68 7.75 -13.64 6.98
N THR A 69 8.85 -14.13 7.53
CA THR A 69 9.81 -14.91 6.72
C THR A 69 9.17 -16.22 6.26
N GLY A 70 9.65 -16.80 5.15
CA GLY A 70 9.16 -18.09 4.67
C GLY A 70 9.29 -19.20 5.72
N ASP A 71 10.38 -19.20 6.49
CA ASP A 71 10.58 -20.13 7.61
C ASP A 71 9.51 -19.97 8.71
N GLU A 72 9.18 -18.74 9.12
CA GLU A 72 8.13 -18.49 10.11
C GLU A 72 6.76 -18.93 9.59
N LEU A 73 6.46 -18.60 8.32
CA LEU A 73 5.20 -18.93 7.67
C LEU A 73 5.00 -20.45 7.61
N VAL A 74 6.03 -21.16 7.15
CA VAL A 74 6.02 -22.61 7.00
C VAL A 74 6.05 -23.33 8.35
N ALA A 75 6.80 -22.83 9.33
CA ALA A 75 6.84 -23.43 10.66
C ALA A 75 5.48 -23.38 11.37
N ALA A 76 4.69 -22.33 11.13
CA ALA A 76 3.35 -22.17 11.68
C ALA A 76 2.28 -22.97 10.89
N ALA A 77 2.38 -23.06 9.56
CA ALA A 77 1.43 -23.82 8.74
C ALA A 77 1.66 -25.34 8.78
N ALA A 78 2.90 -25.77 8.91
CA ALA A 78 3.30 -27.18 8.86
C ALA A 78 4.18 -27.58 10.07
N PRO A 79 3.62 -28.29 11.08
CA PRO A 79 4.35 -28.61 12.29
C PRO A 79 5.42 -29.70 12.10
N THR A 80 5.34 -30.52 11.05
CA THR A 80 6.29 -31.61 10.78
C THR A 80 7.38 -31.20 9.81
N SER A 81 8.60 -31.72 9.96
CA SER A 81 9.73 -31.39 9.07
C SER A 81 9.45 -31.73 7.60
N ALA A 82 8.75 -32.84 7.32
CA ALA A 82 8.35 -33.20 5.96
C ALA A 82 7.35 -32.18 5.38
N GLY A 83 6.30 -31.85 6.14
CA GLY A 83 5.32 -30.85 5.72
C GLY A 83 5.94 -29.46 5.51
N ARG A 84 7.02 -29.12 6.23
CA ARG A 84 7.74 -27.87 6.01
C ARG A 84 8.45 -27.81 4.66
N LEU A 85 9.10 -28.91 4.27
CA LEU A 85 9.72 -28.99 2.94
C LEU A 85 8.69 -28.91 1.82
N ASP A 86 7.54 -29.56 2.01
CA ASP A 86 6.43 -29.47 1.08
C ASP A 86 5.92 -28.02 1.00
N ALA A 87 5.64 -27.37 2.13
CA ALA A 87 5.16 -26.00 2.18
C ALA A 87 6.13 -24.97 1.56
N LEU A 88 7.45 -25.17 1.69
CA LEU A 88 8.43 -24.34 0.99
C LEU A 88 8.31 -24.44 -0.54
N CYS A 89 7.90 -25.59 -1.08
CA CYS A 89 7.64 -25.73 -2.52
C CYS A 89 6.45 -24.86 -2.98
N HIS A 90 5.46 -24.64 -2.10
CA HIS A 90 4.32 -23.75 -2.37
C HIS A 90 4.68 -22.26 -2.32
N LEU A 91 5.89 -21.91 -1.86
CA LEU A 91 6.44 -20.55 -1.91
C LEU A 91 7.35 -20.34 -3.14
N GLY A 92 7.41 -21.31 -4.05
CA GLY A 92 8.14 -21.18 -5.32
C GLY A 92 7.42 -20.28 -6.32
N ALA A 93 8.19 -19.68 -7.24
CA ALA A 93 7.70 -18.75 -8.27
C ALA A 93 6.58 -19.33 -9.17
N GLU A 94 6.57 -20.65 -9.38
CA GLU A 94 5.60 -21.36 -10.21
C GLU A 94 4.37 -21.87 -9.43
N SER A 95 4.27 -21.58 -8.13
CA SER A 95 3.16 -22.07 -7.31
C SER A 95 1.84 -21.36 -7.65
N PRO A 96 0.68 -22.05 -7.54
CA PRO A 96 -0.63 -21.41 -7.65
C PRO A 96 -0.81 -20.27 -6.65
N LEU A 97 -0.25 -20.42 -5.44
CA LEU A 97 -0.29 -19.41 -4.39
C LEU A 97 0.35 -18.08 -4.83
N LEU A 98 1.57 -18.12 -5.40
CA LEU A 98 2.20 -16.90 -5.91
C LEU A 98 1.50 -16.38 -7.16
N ALA A 99 1.12 -17.27 -8.08
CA ALA A 99 0.42 -16.90 -9.31
C ALA A 99 -0.93 -16.20 -9.04
N SER A 100 -1.59 -16.54 -7.93
CA SER A 100 -2.82 -15.89 -7.50
C SER A 100 -2.63 -14.44 -7.04
N GLY A 101 -1.40 -14.06 -6.65
CA GLY A 101 -1.10 -12.75 -6.07
C GLY A 101 -1.73 -12.52 -4.69
N LEU A 102 -2.21 -13.57 -4.02
CA LEU A 102 -2.82 -13.49 -2.68
C LEU A 102 -1.76 -13.45 -1.56
N LEU A 103 -0.62 -14.10 -1.79
CA LEU A 103 0.59 -13.99 -0.99
C LEU A 103 1.67 -13.33 -1.85
N VAL A 104 2.27 -12.26 -1.34
CA VAL A 104 3.21 -11.44 -2.10
C VAL A 104 4.56 -11.46 -1.40
N PRO A 105 5.65 -11.89 -2.07
CA PRO A 105 7.00 -11.76 -1.52
C PRO A 105 7.49 -10.31 -1.66
N ASP A 106 8.34 -9.86 -0.74
CA ASP A 106 9.04 -8.57 -0.86
C ASP A 106 9.97 -8.57 -2.08
N VAL A 107 10.65 -9.70 -2.31
CA VAL A 107 11.45 -9.96 -3.52
C VAL A 107 11.12 -11.37 -3.98
N ALA A 108 10.70 -11.51 -5.24
CA ALA A 108 10.39 -12.81 -5.82
C ALA A 108 11.62 -13.74 -5.70
N PRO A 109 11.51 -14.88 -4.99
CA PRO A 109 12.65 -15.76 -4.82
C PRO A 109 12.99 -16.42 -6.16
N PRO A 110 14.24 -16.33 -6.65
CA PRO A 110 14.64 -16.94 -7.92
C PRO A 110 14.60 -18.48 -7.86
N HIS A 111 14.74 -19.04 -6.66
CA HIS A 111 14.71 -20.48 -6.41
C HIS A 111 13.89 -20.81 -5.15
N PRO A 112 13.18 -21.95 -5.11
CA PRO A 112 12.43 -22.38 -3.92
C PRO A 112 13.30 -22.49 -2.65
N ALA A 113 14.59 -22.79 -2.83
CA ALA A 113 15.55 -22.86 -1.73
C ALA A 113 15.79 -21.52 -1.05
N GLU A 114 15.49 -20.38 -1.69
CA GLU A 114 15.63 -19.03 -1.12
C GLU A 114 14.35 -18.53 -0.46
N ALA A 115 13.20 -19.18 -0.74
CA ALA A 115 11.89 -18.77 -0.24
C ALA A 115 11.79 -18.73 1.29
N HIS A 116 12.62 -19.51 1.99
CA HIS A 116 12.68 -19.55 3.46
C HIS A 116 13.12 -18.22 4.09
N ALA A 117 14.02 -17.50 3.43
CA ALA A 117 14.55 -16.21 3.90
C ALA A 117 13.77 -15.01 3.36
N THR A 118 12.97 -15.19 2.30
CA THR A 118 12.10 -14.17 1.74
C THR A 118 11.03 -13.76 2.75
N CYS A 119 10.76 -12.46 2.85
CA CYS A 119 9.63 -11.91 3.58
C CYS A 119 8.36 -11.96 2.71
N TRP A 120 7.26 -12.40 3.31
CA TRP A 120 5.98 -12.60 2.67
C TRP A 120 4.90 -11.80 3.38
N ARG A 121 4.01 -11.18 2.60
CA ARG A 121 2.84 -10.47 3.11
C ARG A 121 1.58 -10.93 2.41
N VAL A 122 0.45 -10.83 3.11
CA VAL A 122 -0.87 -11.00 2.48
C VAL A 122 -1.17 -9.81 1.59
N ALA A 123 -1.76 -10.03 0.42
CA ALA A 123 -2.25 -8.97 -0.43
C ALA A 123 -3.42 -8.20 0.23
N ASP A 124 -3.46 -6.89 0.05
CA ASP A 124 -4.46 -6.02 0.69
C ASP A 124 -5.90 -6.36 0.30
N HIS A 125 -6.11 -6.84 -0.93
CA HIS A 125 -7.44 -7.28 -1.33
C HIS A 125 -7.89 -8.52 -0.54
N LEU A 126 -6.99 -9.46 -0.22
CA LEU A 126 -7.32 -10.61 0.62
C LEU A 126 -7.65 -10.17 2.06
N LEU A 127 -6.90 -9.22 2.61
CA LEU A 127 -7.22 -8.64 3.92
C LEU A 127 -8.61 -8.02 3.93
N ARG A 128 -8.97 -7.25 2.90
CA ARG A 128 -10.33 -6.67 2.76
C ARG A 128 -11.42 -7.73 2.69
N LEU A 129 -11.21 -8.80 1.89
CA LEU A 129 -12.16 -9.91 1.80
C LEU A 129 -12.31 -10.62 3.15
N ALA A 130 -11.22 -10.77 3.91
CA ALA A 130 -11.27 -11.36 5.24
C ALA A 130 -12.03 -10.49 6.24
N CYS A 131 -11.81 -9.17 6.25
CA CYS A 131 -12.58 -8.25 7.07
C CYS A 131 -14.08 -8.28 6.72
N GLU A 132 -14.40 -8.26 5.43
CA GLU A 132 -15.78 -8.39 4.96
C GLU A 132 -16.40 -9.72 5.40
N ALA A 133 -15.69 -10.84 5.22
CA ALA A 133 -16.13 -12.18 5.64
C ALA A 133 -16.34 -12.29 7.16
N ALA A 134 -15.48 -11.65 7.95
CA ALA A 134 -15.60 -11.56 9.40
C ALA A 134 -16.83 -10.73 9.84
N GLY A 135 -17.48 -10.02 8.91
CA GLY A 135 -18.59 -9.13 9.22
C GLY A 135 -18.14 -7.86 9.92
N HIS A 136 -16.87 -7.49 9.78
CA HIS A 136 -16.48 -6.10 9.91
C HIS A 136 -17.15 -5.41 8.73
N GLU A 137 -18.31 -4.81 8.97
CA GLU A 137 -18.94 -3.94 7.98
C GLU A 137 -17.87 -2.95 7.57
N ALA A 138 -17.54 -2.96 6.28
CA ALA A 138 -16.79 -1.87 5.67
C ALA A 138 -17.42 -0.60 6.21
N GLN A 139 -16.69 0.18 7.00
CA GLN A 139 -17.25 1.39 7.56
C GLN A 139 -17.88 2.14 6.39
N PRO A 140 -19.17 2.51 6.46
CA PRO A 140 -19.85 3.08 5.33
C PRO A 140 -18.99 4.24 4.83
N ARG A 141 -18.54 4.13 3.57
CA ARG A 141 -17.57 5.05 2.97
C ARG A 141 -18.00 6.46 3.33
N ARG A 142 -17.16 7.17 4.07
CA ARG A 142 -17.51 8.52 4.45
C ARG A 142 -17.43 9.34 3.16
N PRO A 143 -18.48 10.11 2.81
CA PRO A 143 -18.40 10.97 1.65
C PRO A 143 -17.18 11.87 1.81
N LEU A 144 -16.35 11.95 0.76
CA LEU A 144 -15.16 12.79 0.79
C LEU A 144 -15.55 14.23 1.18
N PRO A 145 -14.86 14.87 2.14
CA PRO A 145 -15.17 16.23 2.57
C PRO A 145 -15.21 17.19 1.38
N ARG A 146 -16.22 18.05 1.31
CA ARG A 146 -16.34 19.08 0.26
C ARG A 146 -15.97 20.46 0.81
N GLY A 147 -15.45 21.31 -0.07
CA GLY A 147 -15.08 22.69 0.27
C GLY A 147 -13.63 22.84 0.73
N PRO A 148 -13.28 23.97 1.38
CA PRO A 148 -11.91 24.26 1.80
C PRO A 148 -11.36 23.24 2.79
N TYR A 149 -10.04 23.15 2.87
CA TYR A 149 -9.33 22.49 3.95
C TYR A 149 -9.48 23.28 5.25
N ARG A 150 -9.87 22.60 6.33
CA ARG A 150 -10.03 23.23 7.65
C ARG A 150 -8.79 23.11 8.52
N SER A 151 -7.91 22.17 8.17
CA SER A 151 -6.69 21.89 8.91
C SER A 151 -5.62 21.35 7.98
N HIS A 152 -4.37 21.42 8.45
CA HIS A 152 -3.23 20.85 7.75
C HIS A 152 -3.33 19.32 7.65
N GLY A 153 -3.86 18.65 8.68
CA GLY A 153 -4.09 17.20 8.69
C GLY A 153 -5.07 16.74 7.60
N GLU A 154 -6.15 17.50 7.35
CA GLU A 154 -7.08 17.19 6.25
C GLU A 154 -6.38 17.26 4.89
N LEU A 155 -5.54 18.28 4.66
CA LEU A 155 -4.78 18.43 3.43
C LEU A 155 -3.75 17.31 3.23
N LEU A 156 -2.99 16.97 4.27
CA LEU A 156 -2.03 15.86 4.23
C LEU A 156 -2.72 14.52 3.95
N THR A 157 -3.89 14.30 4.54
CA THR A 157 -4.69 13.09 4.32
C THR A 157 -5.12 12.96 2.87
N ASP A 158 -5.62 14.04 2.27
CA ASP A 158 -6.02 14.06 0.87
C ASP A 158 -4.82 13.90 -0.09
N LEU A 159 -3.69 14.54 0.21
CA LEU A 159 -2.46 14.39 -0.58
C LEU A 159 -1.87 12.98 -0.44
N ARG A 160 -1.96 12.34 0.73
CA ARG A 160 -1.60 10.92 0.91
C ARG A 160 -2.47 10.03 0.02
N ARG A 161 -3.80 10.19 0.10
CA ARG A 161 -4.75 9.43 -0.74
C ARG A 161 -4.44 9.59 -2.22
N LEU A 162 -4.16 10.82 -2.65
CA LEU A 162 -3.76 11.11 -4.02
C LEU A 162 -2.43 10.44 -4.40
N SER A 163 -1.41 10.52 -3.54
CA SER A 163 -0.12 9.87 -3.76
C SER A 163 -0.26 8.35 -3.94
N LEU A 164 -1.12 7.72 -3.14
CA LEU A 164 -1.41 6.29 -3.26
C LEU A 164 -2.16 5.94 -4.54
N ALA A 165 -3.14 6.76 -4.93
CA ALA A 165 -3.83 6.57 -6.20
C ALA A 165 -2.86 6.67 -7.38
N TYR A 166 -1.91 7.61 -7.33
CA TYR A 166 -0.85 7.75 -8.32
C TYR A 166 0.12 6.56 -8.31
N ARG A 167 0.55 6.07 -7.15
CA ARG A 167 1.40 4.87 -7.03
C ARG A 167 0.73 3.64 -7.64
N ARG A 168 -0.56 3.42 -7.35
CA ARG A 168 -1.34 2.32 -7.95
C ARG A 168 -1.42 2.42 -9.46
N ARG A 169 -1.68 3.63 -9.98
CA ARG A 169 -1.69 3.89 -11.42
C ARG A 169 -0.32 3.59 -12.02
N ALA A 170 0.74 4.13 -11.45
CA ALA A 170 2.10 3.99 -11.96
C ALA A 170 2.56 2.52 -11.94
N ALA A 171 2.26 1.76 -10.89
CA ALA A 171 2.55 0.33 -10.82
C ALA A 171 1.84 -0.46 -11.93
N ARG A 172 0.61 -0.07 -12.30
CA ARG A 172 -0.13 -0.71 -13.38
C ARG A 172 0.40 -0.38 -14.78
N ILE A 173 1.01 0.79 -14.96
CA ILE A 173 1.49 1.24 -16.28
C ILE A 173 2.96 0.85 -16.51
N PHE A 174 3.82 1.04 -15.51
CA PHE A 174 5.27 0.97 -15.68
C PHE A 174 5.90 -0.30 -15.11
N SER A 175 5.10 -1.21 -14.54
CA SER A 175 5.60 -2.38 -13.82
C SER A 175 6.70 -1.99 -12.81
N LEU A 176 6.40 -0.96 -12.01
CA LEU A 176 7.32 -0.50 -10.96
C LEU A 176 7.69 -1.69 -10.08
N ASP A 177 8.99 -1.86 -9.81
CA ASP A 177 9.44 -2.74 -8.74
C ASP A 177 8.63 -2.33 -7.50
N PRO A 178 7.94 -3.28 -6.83
CA PRO A 178 6.92 -2.92 -5.87
C PRO A 178 7.59 -2.07 -4.80
N TRP A 179 7.25 -0.79 -4.78
CA TRP A 179 7.61 0.07 -3.68
C TRP A 179 7.08 -0.64 -2.43
N VAL A 180 8.01 -1.14 -1.62
CA VAL A 180 7.73 -2.14 -0.59
C VAL A 180 6.57 -1.66 0.27
N GLY A 181 5.57 -2.53 0.48
CA GLY A 181 4.55 -2.32 1.51
C GLY A 181 3.25 -1.59 1.14
N VAL A 182 3.02 -1.15 -0.10
CA VAL A 182 1.86 -0.25 -0.39
C VAL A 182 0.61 -0.91 -0.96
N GLY A 183 0.53 -2.24 -0.89
CA GLY A 183 -0.76 -2.90 -1.14
C GLY A 183 -1.36 -2.57 -2.50
N LEU A 184 -0.50 -2.43 -3.51
CA LEU A 184 -0.85 -1.98 -4.86
C LEU A 184 -1.58 -3.08 -5.66
N ASP A 185 -1.85 -4.21 -5.02
CA ASP A 185 -2.48 -5.42 -5.53
C ASP A 185 -4.01 -5.25 -5.63
N SER A 186 -4.47 -4.24 -6.38
CA SER A 186 -5.90 -4.10 -6.71
C SER A 186 -6.24 -4.91 -7.95
N PRO A 187 -7.30 -5.75 -7.96
CA PRO A 187 -7.70 -6.51 -9.17
C PRO A 187 -8.20 -5.61 -10.31
N ASP A 188 -8.38 -4.32 -10.06
CA ASP A 188 -8.84 -3.35 -11.04
C ASP A 188 -7.88 -3.24 -12.25
N GLY A 189 -8.46 -3.18 -13.45
CA GLY A 189 -7.71 -2.90 -14.67
C GLY A 189 -7.07 -1.51 -14.67
N ALA A 190 -6.01 -1.34 -15.47
CA ALA A 190 -5.25 -0.09 -15.55
C ALA A 190 -6.12 1.15 -15.83
N GLU A 191 -7.15 1.02 -16.66
CA GLU A 191 -8.08 2.11 -16.98
C GLU A 191 -8.90 2.57 -15.75
N VAL A 192 -9.40 1.63 -14.96
CA VAL A 192 -10.17 1.92 -13.73
C VAL A 192 -9.28 2.63 -12.72
N VAL A 193 -8.05 2.14 -12.52
CA VAL A 193 -7.07 2.76 -11.62
C VAL A 193 -6.70 4.17 -12.09
N ALA A 194 -6.47 4.36 -13.39
CA ALA A 194 -6.18 5.67 -13.96
C ALA A 194 -7.35 6.66 -13.83
N ARG A 195 -8.60 6.20 -14.01
CA ARG A 195 -9.80 7.03 -13.77
C ARG A 195 -9.88 7.48 -12.30
N ARG A 196 -9.70 6.55 -11.37
CA ARG A 196 -9.70 6.86 -9.92
C ARG A 196 -8.62 7.85 -9.52
N ALA A 197 -7.42 7.73 -10.09
CA ALA A 197 -6.33 8.69 -9.87
C ALA A 197 -6.72 10.10 -10.36
N ARG A 198 -7.38 10.22 -11.53
CA ARG A 198 -7.87 11.50 -12.05
C ARG A 198 -8.99 12.10 -11.20
N GLU A 199 -9.92 11.26 -10.71
CA GLU A 199 -10.99 11.69 -9.78
C GLU A 199 -10.41 12.22 -8.46
N ALA A 200 -9.44 11.49 -7.88
CA ALA A 200 -8.70 11.94 -6.70
C ALA A 200 -7.99 13.27 -6.95
N ALA A 201 -7.30 13.42 -8.09
CA ALA A 201 -6.60 14.65 -8.44
C ALA A 201 -7.57 15.83 -8.60
N ALA A 202 -8.70 15.62 -9.28
CA ALA A 202 -9.73 16.63 -9.44
C ALA A 202 -10.35 17.05 -8.11
N HIS A 203 -10.56 16.09 -7.20
CA HIS A 203 -11.05 16.36 -5.85
C HIS A 203 -10.07 17.26 -5.08
N VAL A 204 -8.79 16.87 -4.99
CA VAL A 204 -7.76 17.65 -4.29
C VAL A 204 -7.59 19.03 -4.92
N ALA A 205 -7.51 19.11 -6.25
CA ALA A 205 -7.43 20.39 -6.97
C ALA A 205 -8.61 21.31 -6.66
N SER A 206 -9.83 20.77 -6.62
CA SER A 206 -11.03 21.56 -6.28
C SER A 206 -11.00 22.06 -4.84
N ARG A 207 -10.55 21.25 -3.88
CA ARG A 207 -10.44 21.67 -2.48
C ARG A 207 -9.32 22.70 -2.29
N LEU A 208 -8.16 22.48 -2.93
CA LEU A 208 -7.06 23.44 -2.95
C LEU A 208 -7.52 24.80 -3.47
N ALA A 209 -8.25 24.84 -4.60
CA ALA A 209 -8.76 26.08 -5.17
C ALA A 209 -9.83 26.78 -4.30
N ALA A 210 -10.56 26.02 -3.48
CA ALA A 210 -11.56 26.55 -2.56
C ALA A 210 -10.97 26.98 -1.20
N THR A 211 -9.72 26.62 -0.92
CA THR A 211 -9.05 26.92 0.35
C THR A 211 -8.32 28.24 0.22
N ASP A 212 -8.77 29.24 0.98
CA ASP A 212 -8.03 30.50 1.11
C ASP A 212 -6.65 30.24 1.72
N ASP A 213 -5.67 31.09 1.40
CA ASP A 213 -4.24 31.02 1.79
C ASP A 213 -3.93 30.99 3.31
N ALA A 214 -4.95 30.77 4.14
CA ALA A 214 -4.90 30.78 5.59
C ALA A 214 -3.98 29.66 6.12
N GLU A 215 -2.72 30.03 6.37
CA GLU A 215 -1.78 29.48 7.34
C GLU A 215 -1.33 28.01 7.18
N LEU A 216 -1.90 27.23 6.26
CA LEU A 216 -1.50 25.83 6.07
C LEU A 216 -0.06 25.76 5.50
N PRO A 217 0.87 25.05 6.17
CA PRO A 217 2.29 25.02 5.76
C PRO A 217 2.50 24.60 4.29
N ILE A 218 1.82 23.54 3.84
CA ILE A 218 1.89 23.08 2.44
C ILE A 218 1.38 24.13 1.45
N LEU A 219 0.31 24.88 1.78
CA LEU A 219 -0.21 25.91 0.87
C LEU A 219 0.76 27.09 0.78
N ARG A 220 1.39 27.47 1.89
CA ARG A 220 2.45 28.48 1.88
C ARG A 220 3.62 28.07 0.98
N LEU A 221 4.14 26.85 1.18
CA LEU A 221 5.21 26.29 0.35
C LEU A 221 4.80 26.24 -1.13
N LYS A 222 3.57 25.79 -1.40
CA LYS A 222 2.99 25.76 -2.76
C LYS A 222 3.02 27.14 -3.41
N ASN A 223 2.59 28.18 -2.70
CA ASN A 223 2.49 29.53 -3.24
C ASN A 223 3.85 30.19 -3.38
N GLU A 224 4.75 30.02 -2.40
CA GLU A 224 6.11 30.56 -2.42
C GLU A 224 6.93 30.04 -3.61
N HIS A 225 6.78 28.75 -3.93
CA HIS A 225 7.55 28.10 -5.00
C HIS A 225 6.76 27.87 -6.29
N GLY A 226 5.50 28.32 -6.36
CA GLY A 226 4.64 28.13 -7.53
C GLY A 226 4.39 26.66 -7.87
N LEU A 227 4.25 25.80 -6.86
CA LEU A 227 4.10 24.37 -7.04
C LEU A 227 2.72 24.02 -7.65
N ASP A 228 2.74 23.15 -8.64
CA ASP A 228 1.55 22.47 -9.14
C ASP A 228 1.21 21.24 -8.29
N LEU A 229 0.08 20.60 -8.59
CA LEU A 229 -0.39 19.44 -7.82
C LEU A 229 0.58 18.26 -7.92
N ASP A 230 1.17 18.03 -9.09
CA ASP A 230 2.11 16.93 -9.30
C ASP A 230 3.41 17.13 -8.49
N SER A 231 3.92 18.36 -8.43
CA SER A 231 5.05 18.72 -7.57
C SER A 231 4.74 18.50 -6.09
N LEU A 232 3.52 18.87 -5.64
CA LEU A 232 3.09 18.60 -4.28
C LEU A 232 3.02 17.11 -3.98
N VAL A 233 2.49 16.30 -4.91
CA VAL A 233 2.42 14.84 -4.75
C VAL A 233 3.82 14.25 -4.66
N VAL A 234 4.80 14.72 -5.44
CA VAL A 234 6.20 14.27 -5.34
C VAL A 234 6.77 14.55 -3.94
N LEU A 235 6.63 15.79 -3.44
CA LEU A 235 7.15 16.16 -2.13
C LEU A 235 6.50 15.35 -1.00
N VAL A 236 5.18 15.19 -1.04
CA VAL A 236 4.44 14.43 -0.05
C VAL A 236 4.75 12.93 -0.13
N THR A 237 5.02 12.40 -1.32
CA THR A 237 5.43 11.00 -1.47
C THR A 237 6.78 10.74 -0.82
N LEU A 238 7.76 11.62 -1.04
CA LEU A 238 9.05 11.53 -0.35
C LEU A 238 8.91 11.65 1.17
N LEU A 239 8.07 12.59 1.63
CA LEU A 239 7.79 12.77 3.06
C LEU A 239 7.27 11.48 3.69
N PHE A 240 6.28 10.83 3.06
CA PHE A 240 5.74 9.60 3.60
C PHE A 240 6.68 8.41 3.50
N GLN A 241 7.51 8.33 2.46
CA GLN A 241 8.57 7.32 2.35
C GLN A 241 9.57 7.44 3.51
N GLU A 242 10.00 8.66 3.80
CA GLU A 242 10.92 8.93 4.91
C GLU A 242 10.27 8.61 6.27
N LEU A 243 9.03 9.05 6.49
CA LEU A 243 8.36 8.91 7.78
C LEU A 243 7.83 7.52 8.09
N LEU A 244 7.27 6.81 7.11
CA LEU A 244 6.61 5.52 7.32
C LEU A 244 7.50 4.33 7.03
N GLU A 245 8.34 4.44 6.00
CA GLU A 245 9.16 3.32 5.52
C GLU A 245 10.61 3.43 6.03
N GLY A 246 10.98 4.56 6.64
CA GLY A 246 12.35 4.83 7.08
C GLY A 246 13.33 4.97 5.91
N LEU A 247 12.81 5.08 4.69
CA LEU A 247 13.56 5.21 3.45
C LEU A 247 13.67 6.70 3.10
N GLY A 248 14.81 7.31 3.42
CA GLY A 248 15.06 8.72 3.12
C GLY A 248 15.37 9.02 1.65
N VAL A 249 15.36 8.02 0.77
CA VAL A 249 15.72 8.14 -0.66
C VAL A 249 14.77 7.32 -1.54
N VAL A 250 14.42 7.86 -2.71
CA VAL A 250 13.60 7.22 -3.74
C VAL A 250 14.21 7.47 -5.12
N ASP A 251 14.17 6.50 -6.02
CA ASP A 251 14.65 6.70 -7.39
C ASP A 251 13.87 7.83 -8.09
N ALA A 252 14.59 8.81 -8.63
CA ALA A 252 14.04 9.93 -9.37
C ALA A 252 13.19 9.48 -10.57
N VAL A 253 13.52 8.36 -11.24
CA VAL A 253 12.68 7.83 -12.33
C VAL A 253 11.30 7.41 -11.83
N ASP A 254 11.22 6.88 -10.62
CA ASP A 254 9.97 6.39 -10.04
C ASP A 254 9.09 7.54 -9.57
N LEU A 255 9.67 8.64 -9.08
CA LEU A 255 8.94 9.88 -8.83
C LEU A 255 8.40 10.53 -10.11
N VAL A 256 9.12 10.42 -11.23
CA VAL A 256 8.61 10.88 -12.53
C VAL A 256 7.47 9.98 -12.99
N ARG A 257 7.66 8.65 -12.94
CA ARG A 257 6.63 7.66 -13.28
C ARG A 257 5.37 7.83 -12.44
N LEU A 258 5.51 8.18 -11.16
CA LEU A 258 4.40 8.40 -10.24
C LEU A 258 3.35 9.37 -10.81
N VAL A 259 3.80 10.50 -11.34
CA VAL A 259 2.90 11.55 -11.84
C VAL A 259 2.58 11.44 -13.34
N CYS A 260 3.28 10.57 -14.07
CA CYS A 260 3.05 10.38 -15.51
C CYS A 260 1.87 9.44 -15.79
N GLU A 261 1.17 9.68 -16.90
CA GLU A 261 0.06 8.83 -17.38
C GLU A 261 0.48 7.81 -18.45
N SER A 262 1.69 7.92 -19.00
CA SER A 262 2.22 7.01 -20.04
C SER A 262 3.74 7.13 -20.17
N GLU A 263 4.36 6.21 -20.91
CA GLU A 263 5.80 6.27 -21.19
C GLU A 263 6.20 7.50 -22.02
N GLU A 264 5.33 7.93 -22.95
CA GLU A 264 5.56 9.15 -23.72
C GLU A 264 5.57 10.39 -22.81
N ASP A 265 4.70 10.39 -21.80
CA ASP A 265 4.63 11.47 -20.81
C ASP A 265 5.90 11.53 -19.95
N ILE A 266 6.52 10.39 -19.61
CA ILE A 266 7.85 10.36 -18.95
C ILE A 266 8.87 11.13 -19.78
N LEU A 267 8.94 10.88 -21.08
CA LEU A 267 9.91 11.57 -21.94
C LEU A 267 9.68 13.09 -21.95
N ARG A 268 8.43 13.54 -21.89
CA ARG A 268 8.08 14.97 -21.83
C ARG A 268 8.41 15.56 -20.47
N ARG A 269 8.16 14.82 -19.38
CA ARG A 269 8.28 15.28 -17.98
C ARG A 269 9.59 14.90 -17.29
N ARG A 270 10.54 14.26 -17.97
CA ARG A 270 11.85 13.82 -17.41
C ARG A 270 12.71 14.90 -16.75
N HIS A 271 12.33 16.17 -16.85
CA HIS A 271 13.02 17.31 -16.24
C HIS A 271 12.22 17.94 -15.08
N MET A 272 11.08 17.36 -14.69
CA MET A 272 10.17 17.95 -13.70
C MET A 272 10.78 18.11 -12.31
N LEU A 273 11.78 17.29 -11.95
CA LEU A 273 12.46 17.42 -10.65
C LEU A 273 13.52 18.51 -10.64
N ARG A 274 13.95 19.02 -11.80
CA ARG A 274 14.99 20.08 -11.87
C ARG A 274 14.54 21.40 -11.26
N PRO A 275 13.32 21.91 -11.53
CA PRO A 275 12.79 23.07 -10.82
C PRO A 275 12.76 22.87 -9.30
N LEU A 276 12.33 21.70 -8.83
CA LEU A 276 12.28 21.37 -7.40
C LEU A 276 13.69 21.34 -6.78
N GLN A 277 14.66 20.75 -7.49
CA GLN A 277 16.06 20.74 -7.08
C GLN A 277 16.65 22.16 -7.04
N SER A 278 16.36 22.99 -8.04
CA SER A 278 16.87 24.37 -8.13
C SER A 278 16.28 25.26 -7.03
N ALA A 279 15.04 25.02 -6.62
CA ALA A 279 14.40 25.65 -5.47
C ALA A 279 14.87 25.07 -4.12
N GLY A 280 15.73 24.04 -4.16
CA GLY A 280 16.23 23.34 -2.98
C GLY A 280 15.14 22.57 -2.23
N LEU A 281 14.05 22.18 -2.90
CA LEU A 281 12.94 21.42 -2.33
C LEU A 281 13.17 19.92 -2.36
N VAL A 282 13.98 19.46 -3.31
CA VAL A 282 14.41 18.06 -3.45
C VAL A 282 15.92 18.05 -3.62
N ARG A 283 16.60 17.12 -2.96
CA ARG A 283 18.01 16.81 -3.23
C ARG A 283 18.06 15.64 -4.19
N LEU A 284 18.87 15.76 -5.26
CA LEU A 284 19.14 14.69 -6.21
C LEU A 284 20.61 14.29 -6.09
N GLU A 285 20.87 13.03 -5.74
CA GLU A 285 22.20 12.45 -5.62
C GLU A 285 22.43 11.48 -6.80
N GLY A 286 23.42 11.73 -7.65
CA GLY A 286 23.68 10.93 -8.86
C GLY A 286 23.46 11.70 -10.16
N SER A 287 23.26 10.96 -11.27
CA SER A 287 23.07 11.55 -12.59
C SER A 287 21.59 11.80 -12.89
N TYR A 288 21.22 13.08 -12.99
CA TYR A 288 19.89 13.52 -13.43
C TYR A 288 19.99 14.39 -14.69
N ALA A 289 20.55 13.80 -15.76
CA ALA A 289 20.85 14.52 -16.99
C ALA A 289 20.52 13.72 -18.26
N GLY A 290 19.80 14.37 -19.18
CA GLY A 290 19.56 13.83 -20.52
C GLY A 290 18.60 12.65 -20.50
N LYS A 291 19.16 11.45 -20.73
CA LYS A 291 18.44 10.17 -20.71
C LYS A 291 18.67 9.37 -19.42
N ASP A 292 19.64 9.78 -18.61
CA ASP A 292 20.01 9.08 -17.39
C ASP A 292 19.20 9.68 -16.23
N LEU A 293 18.28 8.88 -15.70
CA LEU A 293 17.43 9.18 -14.55
C LEU A 293 17.79 8.25 -13.40
N THR A 294 19.08 8.15 -13.08
CA THR A 294 19.63 7.23 -12.07
C THR A 294 20.00 7.97 -10.79
N ALA A 295 19.26 9.02 -10.46
CA ALA A 295 19.54 9.84 -9.29
C ALA A 295 18.58 9.45 -8.17
N ASP A 296 19.09 9.41 -6.95
CA ASP A 296 18.28 9.23 -5.76
C ASP A 296 17.76 10.59 -5.33
N ALA A 297 16.45 10.66 -5.08
CA ALA A 297 15.76 11.86 -4.63
C ALA A 297 15.43 11.77 -3.13
N SER A 298 15.69 12.84 -2.40
CA SER A 298 15.39 12.97 -0.97
C SER A 298 14.86 14.36 -0.63
N LEU A 299 14.17 14.48 0.51
CA LEU A 299 13.79 15.79 1.05
C LEU A 299 14.93 16.37 1.91
N PRO A 300 15.30 17.64 1.72
CA PRO A 300 16.09 18.35 2.70
C PRO A 300 15.31 18.52 4.02
N GLU A 301 16.00 18.41 5.17
CA GLU A 301 15.39 18.52 6.51
C GLU A 301 14.50 19.78 6.67
N ARG A 302 14.97 20.94 6.16
CA ARG A 302 14.17 22.18 6.18
C ARG A 302 12.81 22.06 5.50
N VAL A 303 12.71 21.22 4.46
CA VAL A 303 11.49 21.01 3.67
C VAL A 303 10.58 20.05 4.41
N VAL A 304 11.13 19.04 5.08
CA VAL A 304 10.37 18.16 5.98
C VAL A 304 9.72 19.00 7.09
N ASP A 305 10.48 19.85 7.76
CA ASP A 305 9.97 20.73 8.82
C ASP A 305 8.89 21.70 8.30
N GLU A 306 9.04 22.20 7.08
CA GLU A 306 8.07 23.09 6.45
C GLU A 306 6.80 22.35 6.02
N LEU A 307 6.92 21.15 5.45
CA LEU A 307 5.77 20.33 5.06
C LEU A 307 4.95 19.87 6.25
N VAL A 308 5.59 19.58 7.38
CA VAL A 308 4.94 19.15 8.64
C VAL A 308 4.44 20.34 9.46
N GLY A 309 5.07 21.50 9.30
CA GLY A 309 4.75 22.74 9.99
C GLY A 309 5.48 22.92 11.33
N GLN A 310 5.97 24.15 11.58
CA GLN A 310 6.78 24.51 12.76
C GLN A 310 6.08 24.40 14.13
N GLN A 311 4.76 24.25 14.17
CA GLN A 311 3.99 24.25 15.43
C GLN A 311 3.67 22.86 15.99
N ALA A 312 3.88 21.77 15.26
CA ALA A 312 3.00 20.63 15.47
C ALA A 312 3.58 19.44 16.25
N ILE A 313 4.89 19.30 16.46
CA ILE A 313 5.40 18.00 16.93
C ILE A 313 6.69 18.12 17.76
N ALA A 314 6.61 18.07 19.10
CA ALA A 314 7.78 17.80 19.94
C ALA A 314 8.34 16.40 19.62
N SER A 315 9.60 16.05 19.95
CA SER A 315 10.14 14.72 19.59
C SER A 315 9.29 13.55 20.10
N ASP A 316 8.55 13.76 21.19
CA ASP A 316 7.60 12.80 21.75
C ASP A 316 6.29 12.74 20.94
N ASP A 317 5.83 13.87 20.38
CA ASP A 317 4.68 13.91 19.49
C ASP A 317 5.01 13.34 18.09
N ARG A 318 6.28 13.16 17.72
CA ARG A 318 6.64 12.49 16.44
C ARG A 318 6.20 11.04 16.47
N ILE A 319 6.17 10.45 17.66
CA ILE A 319 5.57 9.14 17.91
C ILE A 319 4.05 9.23 17.73
N ASP A 320 3.40 10.30 18.19
CA ASP A 320 1.95 10.52 17.99
C ASP A 320 1.59 10.85 16.53
N PHE A 321 2.45 11.53 15.79
CA PHE A 321 2.27 11.78 14.37
C PHE A 321 2.55 10.53 13.55
N HIS A 322 3.59 9.76 13.89
CA HIS A 322 3.79 8.44 13.31
C HIS A 322 2.62 7.51 13.65
N ALA A 323 2.09 7.55 14.87
CA ALA A 323 0.89 6.84 15.26
C ALA A 323 -0.36 7.36 14.54
N TYR A 324 -0.45 8.66 14.25
CA TYR A 324 -1.51 9.27 13.44
C TYR A 324 -1.39 8.85 11.96
N LEU A 325 -0.18 8.81 11.40
CA LEU A 325 0.07 8.31 10.04
C LEU A 325 -0.14 6.79 9.95
N GLN A 326 0.22 6.05 10.99
CA GLN A 326 -0.07 4.64 11.14
C GLN A 326 -1.57 4.42 11.33
N ASP A 327 -2.29 5.23 12.10
CA ASP A 327 -3.75 5.18 12.24
C ASP A 327 -4.44 5.54 10.91
N LEU A 328 -3.87 6.47 10.14
CA LEU A 328 -4.29 6.73 8.77
C LEU A 328 -4.10 5.50 7.88
N ASP A 329 -2.98 4.76 7.97
CA ASP A 329 -2.75 3.53 7.19
C ASP A 329 -3.47 2.30 7.77
N SER A 330 -3.76 2.25 9.07
CA SER A 330 -4.35 1.09 9.78
C SER A 330 -5.85 1.22 9.99
N SER A 331 -6.41 2.42 9.86
CA SER A 331 -7.85 2.60 9.92
C SER A 331 -8.46 1.88 8.72
N ASP A 332 -9.30 0.89 8.99
CA ASP A 332 -10.13 0.21 7.99
C ASP A 332 -10.76 1.20 7.00
N ALA A 333 -11.14 2.39 7.48
CA ALA A 333 -11.65 3.52 6.70
C ALA A 333 -10.76 3.93 5.51
N PHE A 334 -9.43 3.86 5.64
CA PHE A 334 -8.50 4.22 4.58
C PHE A 334 -8.51 3.21 3.42
N PHE A 335 -8.50 1.91 3.74
CA PHE A 335 -8.59 0.86 2.72
C PHE A 335 -9.96 0.85 2.03
N PHE A 336 -11.03 1.25 2.74
CA PHE A 336 -12.37 1.38 2.19
C PHE A 336 -12.57 2.67 1.36
N ASP A 337 -11.95 3.80 1.73
CA ASP A 337 -12.06 5.08 1.03
C ASP A 337 -11.31 5.11 -0.31
N LEU A 338 -10.34 4.22 -0.54
CA LEU A 338 -9.60 4.17 -1.81
C LEU A 338 -10.35 3.46 -2.95
N GLY A 339 -11.55 2.91 -2.69
CA GLY A 339 -12.46 2.48 -3.74
C GLY A 339 -13.43 3.63 -4.07
N PHE A 340 -13.28 4.25 -5.23
CA PHE A 340 -14.27 5.21 -5.73
C PHE A 340 -15.50 4.45 -6.25
N ASP A 341 -16.69 5.04 -6.09
CA ASP A 341 -17.98 4.49 -6.52
C ASP A 341 -18.00 4.12 -8.01
N GLU A 342 -18.55 2.95 -8.34
CA GLU A 342 -18.94 2.59 -9.71
C GLU A 342 -20.40 2.92 -10.02
N THR A 343 -21.09 3.62 -9.13
CA THR A 343 -22.51 3.98 -9.29
C THR A 343 -22.68 5.49 -9.37
N SER A 344 -22.38 6.06 -10.53
CA SER A 344 -22.83 7.39 -10.98
C SER A 344 -22.94 7.41 -12.49
#